data_AF-A0A8C9E949-F1
#
_entry.id   AF-A0A8C9E949-F1
#
_cell.length_a   1.000
_cell.length_b   1.000
_cell.length_c   1.000
_cell.angle_alpha   90.00
_cell.angle_beta   90.00
_cell.angle_gamma   90.00
#
_symmetry.space_group_name_H-M   'P 1'
#
loop_
_entity.id
_entity.type
_entity.pdbx_description
1 polymer ?
#
loop_
_entity_poly.entity_id
_entity_poly.type
_entity_poly.pdbx_seq_one_letter_code
_entity_poly.pdbx_strand_id
1 'polypeptide(L)'
;METRPQGGRKGPPPRDVPPVVGLLLSMALMNALLYLCLDWLFISPRRSTEDPTRCPYGHFRMGPTSNCSPWLSCEQLRTEVRQMKRVGEGAVKRVFLSEWKERKVALSRLTRLEVRDDFLHGLRMLKSLQSEHVVTLLGYCEADNSILTEYHPLGSLSSLEATLNLSKYRSTNTWQHRLQLALGYVAIIDFLHRSPLGTLVMCDSSDLPKTLSQYLLTANFSIVLNDLDALPLVNRSTGALVKCGHRELRGDFVAPEQLWPYGEDVPFHDDLMPAYDEKIDIWKIPDVSSFLLGHVEGSDMVRFHLFDIHKACKSQTPAERPTAQDVLDTYQKVLNLLRDTATSQTREML
;
A
#
# COMPACT_ATOMS: atom_id res chain seq x y z
N MET A 1 -49.42 45.42 82.31
CA MET A 1 -48.46 44.54 82.99
C MET A 1 -47.86 43.62 81.94
N GLU A 2 -46.55 43.70 81.77
CA GLU A 2 -45.66 42.75 81.10
C GLU A 2 -46.00 42.26 79.68
N THR A 3 -45.28 42.83 78.72
CA THR A 3 -45.03 42.28 77.38
C THR A 3 -44.18 41.01 77.46
N ARG A 4 -44.71 39.87 77.00
CA ARG A 4 -43.94 38.68 76.60
C ARG A 4 -44.14 38.44 75.09
N PRO A 5 -43.08 38.47 74.26
CA PRO A 5 -43.17 38.08 72.85
C PRO A 5 -43.05 36.56 72.67
N GLN A 6 -43.83 36.06 71.71
CA GLN A 6 -43.83 34.68 71.21
C GLN A 6 -42.48 34.30 70.60
N GLY A 7 -42.06 33.05 70.87
CA GLY A 7 -40.81 32.48 70.40
C GLY A 7 -40.81 32.14 68.91
N GLY A 8 -39.87 32.72 68.17
CA GLY A 8 -39.45 32.24 66.86
C GLY A 8 -38.33 31.20 66.99
N ARG A 9 -38.59 29.97 66.52
CA ARG A 9 -37.58 28.91 66.38
C ARG A 9 -36.52 29.33 65.35
N LYS A 10 -35.27 29.50 65.79
CA LYS A 10 -34.09 29.60 64.91
C LYS A 10 -33.64 28.17 64.53
N GLY A 11 -33.46 27.93 63.23
CA GLY A 11 -32.91 26.68 62.69
C GLY A 11 -31.45 26.45 63.10
N PRO A 12 -30.94 25.22 62.96
CA PRO A 12 -29.59 24.86 63.40
C PRO A 12 -28.50 25.55 62.56
N PRO A 13 -27.34 25.88 63.17
CA PRO A 13 -26.23 26.56 62.50
C PRO A 13 -25.53 25.65 61.46
N PRO A 14 -24.83 26.24 60.47
CA PRO A 14 -24.14 25.49 59.43
C PRO A 14 -23.04 24.62 60.04
N ARG A 15 -22.94 23.37 59.57
CA ARG A 15 -21.88 22.43 59.97
C ARG A 15 -20.56 22.87 59.34
N ASP A 16 -19.61 23.26 60.17
CA ASP A 16 -18.23 23.50 59.76
C ASP A 16 -17.60 22.19 59.29
N VAL A 17 -17.18 22.18 58.02
CA VAL A 17 -16.50 21.04 57.41
C VAL A 17 -15.05 21.00 57.93
N PRO A 18 -14.55 19.86 58.44
CA PRO A 18 -13.19 19.77 58.97
C PRO A 18 -12.16 20.20 57.93
N PRO A 19 -11.10 20.95 58.29
CA PRO A 19 -10.09 21.46 57.36
C PRO A 19 -9.44 20.39 56.49
N VAL A 20 -9.32 19.17 57.04
CA VAL A 20 -8.77 17.99 56.37
C VAL A 20 -9.61 17.56 55.17
N VAL A 21 -10.95 17.71 55.24
CA VAL A 21 -11.85 17.36 54.12
C VAL A 21 -11.68 18.34 52.97
N GLY A 22 -11.47 19.63 53.28
CA GLY A 22 -11.15 20.65 52.26
C GLY A 22 -9.82 20.38 51.56
N LEU A 23 -8.80 19.93 52.29
CA LEU A 23 -7.49 19.54 51.76
C LEU A 23 -7.55 18.28 50.88
N LEU A 24 -8.37 17.29 51.25
CA LEU A 24 -8.56 16.08 50.43
C LEU A 24 -9.30 16.40 49.13
N LEU A 25 -10.32 17.26 49.19
CA LEU A 25 -11.04 17.75 48.01
C LEU A 25 -10.14 18.56 47.07
N SER A 26 -9.27 19.41 47.62
CA SER A 26 -8.32 20.18 46.80
C SER A 26 -7.29 19.28 46.13
N MET A 27 -6.75 18.27 46.83
CA MET A 27 -5.86 17.27 46.21
C MET A 27 -6.57 16.46 45.12
N ALA A 28 -7.82 16.04 45.34
CA ALA A 28 -8.58 15.31 44.34
C ALA A 28 -8.86 16.16 43.09
N LEU A 29 -9.20 17.43 43.26
CA LEU A 29 -9.39 18.38 42.16
C LEU A 29 -8.09 18.64 41.39
N MET A 30 -6.97 18.83 42.09
CA MET A 30 -5.67 19.01 41.45
C MET A 30 -5.23 17.76 40.69
N ASN A 31 -5.50 16.57 41.21
CA ASN A 31 -5.20 15.31 40.52
C ASN A 31 -6.11 15.11 39.29
N ALA A 32 -7.40 15.43 39.41
CA ALA A 32 -8.31 15.40 38.26
C ALA A 32 -7.93 16.42 37.18
N LEU A 33 -7.51 17.64 37.56
CA LEU A 33 -6.97 18.63 36.63
C LEU A 33 -5.66 18.16 36.00
N LEU A 34 -4.80 17.45 36.74
CA LEU A 34 -3.60 16.84 36.19
C LEU A 34 -3.94 15.77 35.15
N TYR A 35 -4.88 14.87 35.44
CA TYR A 35 -5.36 13.86 34.48
C TYR A 35 -5.99 14.51 33.25
N LEU A 36 -6.81 15.56 33.41
CA LEU A 36 -7.38 16.28 32.30
C LEU A 36 -6.33 17.02 31.47
N CYS A 37 -5.30 17.62 32.10
CA CYS A 37 -4.16 18.22 31.39
C CYS A 37 -3.31 17.17 30.67
N LEU A 38 -3.07 16.02 31.28
CA LEU A 38 -2.36 14.91 30.65
C LEU A 38 -3.17 14.37 29.48
N ASP A 39 -4.48 14.15 29.62
CA ASP A 39 -5.38 13.78 28.52
C ASP A 39 -5.39 14.86 27.42
N TRP A 40 -5.32 16.15 27.75
CA TRP A 40 -5.23 17.22 26.75
C TRP A 40 -3.87 17.28 26.03
N LEU A 41 -2.78 16.93 26.72
CA LEU A 41 -1.44 16.83 26.14
C LEU A 41 -1.27 15.55 25.31
N PHE A 42 -1.92 14.45 25.67
CA PHE A 42 -1.90 13.17 24.93
C PHE A 42 -2.98 13.04 23.85
N ILE A 43 -4.08 13.80 23.96
CA ILE A 43 -5.15 13.95 22.96
C ILE A 43 -5.09 15.36 22.38
N SER A 44 -3.89 15.82 22.03
CA SER A 44 -3.80 16.68 20.86
C SER A 44 -4.18 15.81 19.67
N PRO A 45 -5.01 16.27 18.72
CA PRO A 45 -5.07 15.59 17.44
C PRO A 45 -3.62 15.47 17.00
N ARG A 46 -3.16 14.28 16.61
CA ARG A 46 -1.97 14.17 15.79
C ARG A 46 -2.21 15.15 14.63
N ARG A 47 -1.69 16.38 14.74
CA ARG A 47 -1.23 17.11 13.58
C ARG A 47 -0.31 16.10 12.95
N SER A 48 -0.75 15.56 11.82
CA SER A 48 0.10 14.82 10.91
C SER A 48 1.36 15.64 10.77
N THR A 49 2.39 15.25 11.51
CA THR A 49 3.74 15.68 11.22
C THR A 49 3.93 15.14 9.81
N GLU A 50 3.79 16.00 8.82
CA GLU A 50 4.22 15.70 7.46
C GLU A 50 5.61 15.10 7.62
N ASP A 51 5.73 13.83 7.25
CA ASP A 51 7.00 13.13 7.26
C ASP A 51 7.97 13.99 6.43
N PRO A 52 9.06 14.54 7.00
CA PRO A 52 9.97 15.42 6.27
C PRO A 52 10.57 14.75 5.01
N THR A 53 10.43 13.42 4.91
CA THR A 53 10.84 12.65 3.74
C THR A 53 9.86 12.74 2.56
N ARG A 54 8.61 13.18 2.72
CA ARG A 54 7.60 13.16 1.65
C ARG A 54 7.43 14.53 1.00
N CYS A 55 7.41 14.56 -0.34
CA CYS A 55 7.13 15.81 -1.06
C CYS A 55 5.64 16.16 -1.00
N PRO A 56 5.30 17.46 -1.01
CA PRO A 56 3.91 17.89 -1.13
C PRO A 56 3.31 17.43 -2.46
N TYR A 57 1.98 17.34 -2.52
CA TYR A 57 1.28 17.01 -3.75
C TYR A 57 1.72 17.93 -4.91
N GLY A 58 1.85 17.36 -6.10
CA GLY A 58 2.34 18.10 -7.27
C GLY A 58 3.86 18.25 -7.33
N HIS A 59 4.60 17.69 -6.38
CA HIS A 59 6.06 17.75 -6.34
C HIS A 59 6.67 16.34 -6.27
N PHE A 60 7.93 16.25 -6.66
CA PHE A 60 8.72 15.02 -6.60
C PHE A 60 10.12 15.31 -6.06
N ARG A 61 10.76 14.26 -5.54
CA ARG A 61 12.18 14.27 -5.17
C ARG A 61 12.86 13.11 -5.88
N MET A 62 14.00 13.39 -6.51
CA MET A 62 14.78 12.37 -7.22
C MET A 62 16.09 12.09 -6.48
N GLY A 63 16.03 11.13 -5.56
CA GLY A 63 17.14 10.72 -4.71
C GLY A 63 17.18 11.40 -3.33
N PRO A 64 17.93 10.84 -2.37
CA PRO A 64 17.79 11.18 -0.95
C PRO A 64 18.18 12.62 -0.59
N THR A 65 19.12 13.21 -1.33
CA THR A 65 19.71 14.53 -1.06
C THR A 65 19.07 15.66 -1.87
N SER A 66 18.03 15.39 -2.65
CA SER A 66 17.42 16.39 -3.55
C SER A 66 16.25 17.12 -2.88
N ASN A 67 16.08 18.40 -3.20
CA ASN A 67 14.89 19.16 -2.82
C ASN A 67 13.67 18.72 -3.64
N CYS A 68 12.48 18.90 -3.08
CA CYS A 68 11.24 18.68 -3.82
C CYS A 68 11.11 19.71 -4.94
N SER A 69 10.85 19.25 -6.16
CA SER A 69 10.61 20.08 -7.34
C SER A 69 9.19 19.85 -7.86
N PRO A 70 8.51 20.85 -8.43
CA PRO A 70 7.19 20.66 -9.01
C PRO A 70 7.24 19.70 -10.20
N TRP A 71 6.16 18.97 -10.44
CA TRP A 71 6.02 18.12 -11.63
C TRP A 71 6.23 18.93 -12.91
N LEU A 72 6.99 18.35 -13.85
CA LEU A 72 7.33 18.99 -15.11
C LEU A 72 6.10 19.19 -15.99
N SER A 73 6.03 20.37 -16.61
CA SER A 73 4.95 20.76 -17.52
C SER A 73 5.12 20.16 -18.92
N CYS A 74 4.08 20.29 -19.76
CA CYS A 74 4.15 19.93 -21.19
C CYS A 74 5.33 20.59 -21.91
N GLU A 75 5.61 21.87 -21.64
CA GLU A 75 6.71 22.59 -22.28
C GLU A 75 8.05 21.95 -21.93
N GLN A 76 8.28 21.69 -20.65
CA GLN A 76 9.51 21.07 -20.17
C GLN A 76 9.67 19.63 -20.68
N LEU A 77 8.58 18.86 -20.75
CA LEU A 77 8.60 17.52 -21.36
C LEU A 77 8.99 17.55 -22.84
N ARG A 78 8.63 18.61 -23.58
CA ARG A 78 8.96 18.77 -25.01
C ARG A 78 10.38 19.26 -25.24
N THR A 79 10.88 20.16 -24.39
CA THR A 79 12.16 20.86 -24.61
C THR A 79 13.33 20.26 -23.83
N GLU A 80 13.10 19.70 -22.64
CA GLU A 80 14.15 19.23 -21.74
C GLU A 80 14.30 17.70 -21.69
N VAL A 81 13.31 16.92 -22.15
CA VAL A 81 13.34 15.45 -22.09
C VAL A 81 13.77 14.87 -23.44
N ARG A 82 14.95 14.24 -23.46
CA ARG A 82 15.47 13.54 -24.63
C ARG A 82 15.07 12.08 -24.62
N GLN A 83 14.16 11.69 -25.51
CA GLN A 83 13.79 10.29 -25.70
C GLN A 83 14.98 9.48 -26.23
N MET A 84 15.26 8.33 -25.63
CA MET A 84 16.30 7.40 -26.09
C MET A 84 15.65 6.13 -26.68
N LYS A 85 15.91 4.96 -26.08
CA LYS A 85 15.45 3.65 -26.60
C LYS A 85 14.11 3.23 -26.00
N ARG A 86 13.30 2.50 -26.75
CA ARG A 86 12.13 1.80 -26.21
C ARG A 86 12.58 0.68 -25.27
N VAL A 87 12.00 0.61 -24.09
CA VAL A 87 12.31 -0.39 -23.05
C VAL A 87 11.12 -1.27 -22.66
N GLY A 88 9.91 -0.84 -23.00
CA GLY A 88 8.70 -1.63 -22.74
C GLY A 88 7.55 -1.20 -23.65
N GLU A 89 6.60 -2.10 -23.84
CA GLU A 89 5.35 -1.85 -24.55
C GLU A 89 4.27 -2.75 -23.96
N GLY A 90 3.15 -2.15 -23.57
CA GLY A 90 1.95 -2.83 -23.13
C GLY A 90 0.76 -2.45 -24.00
N ALA A 91 -0.45 -2.83 -23.58
CA ALA A 91 -1.67 -2.50 -24.30
C ALA A 91 -1.91 -0.97 -24.37
N VAL A 92 -1.66 -0.26 -23.26
CA VAL A 92 -1.96 1.17 -23.10
C VAL A 92 -0.74 2.06 -23.35
N LYS A 93 0.46 1.63 -22.96
CA LYS A 93 1.66 2.49 -22.91
C LYS A 93 2.86 1.89 -23.68
N ARG A 94 3.56 2.75 -24.41
CA ARG A 94 4.94 2.52 -24.89
C ARG A 94 5.90 3.27 -23.98
N VAL A 95 6.87 2.56 -23.42
CA VAL A 95 7.82 3.11 -22.45
C VAL A 95 9.19 3.27 -23.09
N PHE A 96 9.73 4.47 -23.01
CA PHE A 96 11.05 4.83 -23.53
C PHE A 96 11.96 5.24 -22.38
N LEU A 97 13.13 4.60 -22.31
CA LEU A 97 14.24 5.17 -21.55
C LEU A 97 14.55 6.52 -22.18
N SER A 98 14.65 7.53 -21.34
CA SER A 98 14.86 8.92 -21.72
C SER A 98 15.83 9.59 -20.75
N GLU A 99 16.23 10.81 -21.05
CA GLU A 99 17.15 11.59 -20.23
C GLU A 99 16.60 12.99 -19.98
N TRP A 100 16.67 13.44 -18.72
CA TRP A 100 16.32 14.77 -18.28
C TRP A 100 17.37 15.26 -17.29
N LYS A 101 18.04 16.38 -17.59
CA LYS A 101 19.14 16.94 -16.77
C LYS A 101 20.19 15.89 -16.38
N GLU A 102 20.67 15.12 -17.36
CA GLU A 102 21.64 14.01 -17.21
C GLU A 102 21.16 12.82 -16.36
N ARG A 103 19.90 12.80 -15.95
CA ARG A 103 19.29 11.71 -15.19
C ARG A 103 18.46 10.83 -16.11
N LYS A 104 18.51 9.52 -15.87
CA LYS A 104 17.68 8.55 -16.58
C LYS A 104 16.25 8.63 -16.06
N VAL A 105 15.30 8.73 -16.99
CA VAL A 105 13.86 8.85 -16.74
C VAL A 105 13.08 7.92 -17.67
N ALA A 106 11.88 7.54 -17.28
CA ALA A 106 10.99 6.72 -18.08
C ALA A 106 9.89 7.60 -18.69
N LEU A 107 9.85 7.69 -20.02
CA LEU A 107 8.81 8.41 -20.76
C LEU A 107 7.80 7.40 -21.28
N SER A 108 6.61 7.39 -20.71
CA SER A 108 5.48 6.57 -21.14
C SER A 108 4.59 7.38 -22.07
N ARG A 109 4.29 6.84 -23.25
CA ARG A 109 3.37 7.44 -24.23
C ARG A 109 2.22 6.50 -24.54
N LEU A 110 1.05 7.08 -24.79
CA LEU A 110 -0.11 6.34 -25.26
C LEU A 110 0.21 5.51 -26.52
N THR A 111 -0.26 4.27 -26.55
CA THR A 111 -0.13 3.36 -27.69
C THR A 111 -1.08 3.76 -28.81
N ARG A 112 -2.37 3.88 -28.49
CA ARG A 112 -3.47 4.15 -29.42
C ARG A 112 -4.58 4.97 -28.74
N LEU A 113 -5.37 5.69 -29.51
CA LEU A 113 -6.38 6.61 -28.96
C LEU A 113 -7.57 5.89 -28.31
N GLU A 114 -7.85 4.65 -28.70
CA GLU A 114 -8.98 3.86 -28.18
C GLU A 114 -8.82 3.49 -26.70
N VAL A 115 -7.59 3.47 -26.20
CA VAL A 115 -7.23 3.16 -24.80
C VAL A 115 -6.83 4.41 -24.01
N ARG A 116 -7.23 5.60 -24.50
CA ARG A 116 -6.90 6.88 -23.88
C ARG A 116 -7.54 7.02 -22.50
N ASP A 117 -8.73 6.49 -22.30
CA ASP A 117 -9.43 6.59 -21.02
C ASP A 117 -8.72 5.79 -19.92
N ASP A 118 -8.22 4.59 -20.25
CA ASP A 118 -7.37 3.78 -19.36
C ASP A 118 -6.08 4.54 -19.01
N PHE A 119 -5.45 5.17 -20.01
CA PHE A 119 -4.24 5.97 -19.81
C PHE A 119 -4.48 7.17 -18.88
N LEU A 120 -5.58 7.91 -19.08
CA LEU A 120 -5.93 9.05 -18.23
C LEU A 120 -6.40 8.60 -16.84
N HIS A 121 -7.03 7.44 -16.71
CA HIS A 121 -7.30 6.82 -15.41
C HIS A 121 -6.00 6.52 -14.68
N GLY A 122 -5.05 5.81 -15.32
CA GLY A 122 -3.74 5.50 -14.75
C GLY A 122 -2.97 6.75 -14.32
N LEU A 123 -2.99 7.83 -15.12
CA LEU A 123 -2.40 9.11 -14.73
C LEU A 123 -3.06 9.71 -13.48
N ARG A 124 -4.40 9.68 -13.38
CA ARG A 124 -5.11 10.17 -12.19
C ARG A 124 -4.75 9.36 -10.95
N MET A 125 -4.69 8.02 -11.08
CA MET A 125 -4.25 7.14 -9.99
C MET A 125 -2.81 7.44 -9.59
N LEU A 126 -1.90 7.55 -10.56
CA LEU A 126 -0.49 7.85 -10.32
C LEU A 126 -0.29 9.18 -9.58
N LYS A 127 -1.06 10.22 -9.93
CA LYS A 127 -1.02 11.52 -9.24
C LYS A 127 -1.51 11.41 -7.80
N SER A 128 -2.62 10.72 -7.57
CA SER A 128 -3.28 10.64 -6.25
C SER A 128 -2.63 9.65 -5.28
N LEU A 129 -1.92 8.64 -5.80
CA LEU A 129 -1.34 7.55 -5.01
C LEU A 129 0.18 7.68 -4.79
N GLN A 130 0.78 8.82 -5.11
CA GLN A 130 2.21 9.07 -4.86
C GLN A 130 2.58 8.76 -3.39
N SER A 131 3.45 7.78 -3.22
CA SER A 131 3.89 7.21 -1.94
C SER A 131 5.18 6.42 -2.16
N GLU A 132 5.72 5.83 -1.10
CA GLU A 132 6.84 4.87 -1.23
C GLU A 132 6.46 3.60 -2.00
N HIS A 133 5.16 3.32 -2.16
CA HIS A 133 4.64 2.11 -2.80
C HIS A 133 4.42 2.27 -4.32
N VAL A 134 4.51 3.49 -4.84
CA VAL A 134 4.19 3.82 -6.25
C VAL A 134 5.38 4.50 -6.89
N VAL A 135 5.64 4.23 -8.17
CA VAL A 135 6.71 4.86 -8.93
C VAL A 135 6.61 6.40 -8.87
N THR A 136 7.75 7.06 -8.68
CA THR A 136 7.81 8.52 -8.57
C THR A 136 7.39 9.18 -9.89
N LEU A 137 6.31 9.97 -9.85
CA LEU A 137 5.88 10.82 -10.96
C LEU A 137 6.75 12.08 -11.03
N LEU A 138 7.36 12.33 -12.19
CA LEU A 138 8.22 13.49 -12.42
C LEU A 138 7.51 14.59 -13.22
N GLY A 139 6.54 14.23 -14.06
CA GLY A 139 5.82 15.17 -14.90
C GLY A 139 4.86 14.48 -15.85
N TYR A 140 4.00 15.23 -16.51
CA TYR A 140 3.05 14.69 -17.48
C TYR A 140 2.56 15.77 -18.44
N CYS A 141 2.03 15.33 -19.58
CA CYS A 141 1.35 16.17 -20.54
C CYS A 141 0.14 15.44 -21.11
N GLU A 142 -1.06 15.83 -20.69
CA GLU A 142 -2.33 15.21 -21.14
C GLU A 142 -2.61 15.49 -22.62
N ALA A 143 -2.21 16.66 -23.13
CA ALA A 143 -2.34 17.01 -24.56
C ALA A 143 -1.51 16.07 -25.46
N ASP A 144 -0.34 15.65 -24.98
CA ASP A 144 0.58 14.78 -25.72
C ASP A 144 0.47 13.31 -25.29
N ASN A 145 -0.47 13.00 -24.40
CA ASN A 145 -0.63 11.70 -23.73
C ASN A 145 0.73 11.09 -23.31
N SER A 146 1.49 11.88 -22.56
CA SER A 146 2.85 11.53 -22.11
C SER A 146 2.97 11.64 -20.59
N ILE A 147 3.58 10.64 -19.95
CA ILE A 147 3.86 10.59 -18.52
C ILE A 147 5.34 10.36 -18.33
N LEU A 148 5.97 11.12 -17.43
CA LEU A 148 7.38 10.99 -17.09
C LEU A 148 7.52 10.49 -15.66
N THR A 149 8.18 9.35 -15.47
CA THR A 149 8.44 8.75 -14.15
C THR A 149 9.93 8.50 -13.93
N GLU A 150 10.30 8.24 -12.68
CA GLU A 150 11.64 7.77 -12.34
C GLU A 150 11.97 6.46 -13.08
N TYR A 151 13.17 6.37 -13.64
CA TYR A 151 13.63 5.16 -14.32
C TYR A 151 14.28 4.20 -13.33
N HIS A 152 13.74 2.98 -13.23
CA HIS A 152 14.33 1.89 -12.46
C HIS A 152 15.07 0.91 -13.38
N PRO A 153 16.42 0.83 -13.31
CA PRO A 153 17.22 0.09 -14.28
C PRO A 153 17.11 -1.44 -14.15
N LEU A 154 16.64 -1.95 -13.00
CA LEU A 154 16.39 -3.38 -12.81
C LEU A 154 15.06 -3.82 -13.44
N GLY A 155 14.25 -2.87 -13.93
CA GLY A 155 13.07 -3.14 -14.74
C GLY A 155 11.94 -3.80 -13.96
N SER A 156 11.17 -4.62 -14.67
CA SER A 156 10.01 -5.32 -14.10
C SER A 156 10.45 -6.34 -13.04
N LEU A 157 9.58 -6.57 -12.07
CA LEU A 157 9.73 -7.64 -11.10
C LEU A 157 9.83 -9.04 -11.76
N SER A 158 9.35 -9.21 -13.00
CA SER A 158 9.48 -10.45 -13.75
C SER A 158 10.94 -10.85 -14.03
N SER A 159 11.87 -9.89 -14.04
CA SER A 159 13.31 -10.15 -14.20
C SER A 159 14.07 -10.38 -12.90
N LEU A 160 13.39 -10.62 -11.77
CA LEU A 160 14.01 -10.79 -10.46
C LEU A 160 15.09 -11.89 -10.46
N GLU A 161 14.77 -13.10 -10.91
CA GLU A 161 15.72 -14.22 -10.91
C GLU A 161 16.95 -13.94 -11.79
N ALA A 162 16.73 -13.40 -12.98
CA ALA A 162 17.83 -12.98 -13.86
C ALA A 162 18.72 -11.92 -13.19
N THR A 163 18.11 -10.98 -12.45
CA THR A 163 18.81 -9.90 -11.74
C THR A 163 19.64 -10.46 -10.58
N LEU A 164 19.06 -11.32 -9.75
CA LEU A 164 19.73 -11.91 -8.58
C LEU A 164 20.84 -12.91 -8.95
N ASN A 165 20.81 -13.47 -10.16
CA ASN A 165 21.87 -14.30 -10.71
C ASN A 165 23.09 -13.52 -11.23
N LEU A 166 22.97 -12.19 -11.40
CA LEU A 166 24.13 -11.36 -11.74
C LEU A 166 25.12 -11.34 -10.57
N SER A 167 26.40 -11.48 -10.88
CA SER A 167 27.49 -11.49 -9.88
C SER A 167 27.42 -10.31 -8.91
N LYS A 168 27.04 -9.13 -9.42
CA LYS A 168 26.87 -7.90 -8.65
C LYS A 168 25.82 -8.00 -7.53
N TYR A 169 24.76 -8.77 -7.73
CA TYR A 169 23.60 -8.83 -6.82
C TYR A 169 23.46 -10.18 -6.10
N ARG A 170 24.43 -11.09 -6.30
CA ARG A 170 24.40 -12.43 -5.72
C ARG A 170 24.38 -12.42 -4.19
N SER A 171 25.00 -11.43 -3.55
CA SER A 171 24.96 -11.26 -2.08
C SER A 171 23.57 -10.88 -1.55
N THR A 172 22.71 -10.31 -2.39
CA THR A 172 21.32 -9.98 -2.07
C THR A 172 20.37 -11.15 -2.34
N ASN A 173 20.85 -12.23 -2.98
CA ASN A 173 20.05 -13.41 -3.30
C ASN A 173 19.90 -14.35 -2.08
N THR A 174 19.31 -13.82 -1.01
CA THR A 174 19.07 -14.55 0.25
C THR A 174 17.58 -14.61 0.57
N TRP A 175 17.15 -15.59 1.37
CA TRP A 175 15.76 -15.70 1.77
C TRP A 175 15.27 -14.44 2.52
N GLN A 176 16.13 -13.76 3.28
CA GLN A 176 15.77 -12.55 4.03
C GLN A 176 15.36 -11.41 3.08
N HIS A 177 16.19 -11.11 2.09
CA HIS A 177 15.89 -10.06 1.11
C HIS A 177 14.69 -10.44 0.23
N ARG A 178 14.57 -11.72 -0.13
CA ARG A 178 13.41 -12.22 -0.88
C ARG A 178 12.11 -12.14 -0.09
N LEU A 179 12.13 -12.42 1.21
CA LEU A 179 10.99 -12.22 2.10
C LEU A 179 10.68 -10.72 2.29
N GLN A 180 11.70 -9.86 2.34
CA GLN A 180 11.50 -8.40 2.34
C GLN A 180 10.84 -7.90 1.05
N LEU A 181 11.18 -8.46 -0.11
CA LEU A 181 10.47 -8.19 -1.36
C LEU A 181 9.00 -8.63 -1.26
N ALA A 182 8.73 -9.82 -0.72
CA ALA A 182 7.36 -10.29 -0.53
C ALA A 182 6.56 -9.39 0.44
N LEU A 183 7.19 -8.93 1.53
CA LEU A 183 6.64 -7.90 2.43
C LEU A 183 6.32 -6.61 1.67
N GLY A 184 7.24 -6.12 0.83
CA GLY A 184 7.03 -4.93 0.01
C GLY A 184 5.85 -5.06 -0.95
N TYR A 185 5.69 -6.23 -1.58
CA TYR A 185 4.52 -6.52 -2.42
C TYR A 185 3.21 -6.48 -1.62
N VAL A 186 3.14 -7.17 -0.49
CA VAL A 186 1.92 -7.18 0.35
C VAL A 186 1.61 -5.79 0.90
N ALA A 187 2.62 -5.00 1.26
CA ALA A 187 2.45 -3.61 1.69
C ALA A 187 1.83 -2.73 0.59
N ILE A 188 2.18 -2.96 -0.68
CA ILE A 188 1.53 -2.26 -1.81
C ILE A 188 0.05 -2.66 -1.91
N ILE A 189 -0.27 -3.95 -1.82
CA ILE A 189 -1.67 -4.41 -1.87
C ILE A 189 -2.49 -3.80 -0.74
N ASP A 190 -1.94 -3.82 0.47
CA ASP A 190 -2.56 -3.21 1.63
C ASP A 190 -2.74 -1.67 1.46
N PHE A 191 -1.76 -0.98 0.89
CA PHE A 191 -1.86 0.43 0.54
C PHE A 191 -2.99 0.71 -0.47
N LEU A 192 -3.18 -0.14 -1.48
CA LEU A 192 -4.28 -0.02 -2.43
C LEU A 192 -5.63 -0.24 -1.75
N HIS A 193 -5.74 -1.23 -0.87
CA HIS A 193 -6.98 -1.56 -0.15
C HIS A 193 -7.40 -0.45 0.83
N ARG A 194 -6.43 0.34 1.30
CA ARG A 194 -6.61 1.46 2.25
C ARG A 194 -6.25 2.81 1.64
N SER A 195 -6.34 2.94 0.32
CA SER A 195 -5.88 4.13 -0.40
C SER A 195 -6.68 5.37 0.00
N PRO A 196 -6.13 6.59 -0.18
CA PRO A 196 -6.88 7.84 0.07
C PRO A 196 -8.10 8.02 -0.84
N LEU A 197 -8.22 7.21 -1.90
CA LEU A 197 -9.36 7.21 -2.81
C LEU A 197 -10.44 6.18 -2.42
N GLY A 198 -10.18 5.37 -1.38
CA GLY A 198 -10.97 4.21 -0.97
C GLY A 198 -10.29 2.89 -1.38
N THR A 199 -11.04 1.78 -1.30
CA THR A 199 -10.49 0.44 -1.56
C THR A 199 -10.34 0.19 -3.06
N LEU A 200 -9.10 0.18 -3.54
CA LEU A 200 -8.76 -0.09 -4.94
C LEU A 200 -8.34 -1.54 -5.12
N VAL A 201 -8.66 -2.12 -6.28
CA VAL A 201 -8.38 -3.53 -6.62
C VAL A 201 -7.40 -3.60 -7.79
N MET A 202 -6.38 -4.46 -7.70
CA MET A 202 -5.36 -4.58 -8.75
C MET A 202 -5.82 -5.52 -9.88
N CYS A 203 -6.57 -4.99 -10.85
CA CYS A 203 -7.25 -5.82 -11.85
C CYS A 203 -6.39 -6.35 -13.01
N ASP A 204 -5.28 -5.70 -13.38
CA ASP A 204 -4.39 -6.19 -14.47
C ASP A 204 -3.41 -7.27 -13.94
N SER A 205 -3.98 -8.35 -13.41
CA SER A 205 -3.28 -9.43 -12.68
C SER A 205 -3.89 -10.80 -12.98
N SER A 206 -4.09 -11.12 -14.27
CA SER A 206 -4.73 -12.37 -14.72
C SER A 206 -3.86 -13.63 -14.56
N ASP A 207 -2.55 -13.46 -14.59
CA ASP A 207 -1.55 -14.52 -14.43
C ASP A 207 -0.30 -13.96 -13.76
N LEU A 208 0.62 -14.84 -13.35
CA LEU A 208 1.82 -14.44 -12.62
C LEU A 208 2.72 -13.50 -13.45
N PRO A 209 3.13 -13.81 -14.70
CA PRO A 209 3.92 -12.89 -15.51
C PRO A 209 3.27 -11.51 -15.69
N LYS A 210 1.96 -11.47 -15.97
CA LYS A 210 1.19 -10.24 -16.10
C LYS A 210 1.21 -9.45 -14.79
N THR A 211 0.93 -10.10 -13.66
CA THR A 211 0.98 -9.46 -12.34
C THR A 211 2.34 -8.84 -12.06
N LEU A 212 3.43 -9.58 -12.29
CA LEU A 212 4.80 -9.10 -12.06
C LEU A 212 5.19 -7.94 -12.99
N SER A 213 4.61 -7.86 -14.19
CA SER A 213 4.86 -6.77 -15.14
C SER A 213 4.38 -5.39 -14.66
N GLN A 214 3.45 -5.37 -13.70
CA GLN A 214 2.86 -4.14 -13.16
C GLN A 214 3.77 -3.44 -12.13
N TYR A 215 4.79 -4.15 -11.63
CA TYR A 215 5.71 -3.71 -10.59
C TYR A 215 7.13 -3.55 -11.13
N LEU A 216 7.87 -2.61 -10.56
CA LEU A 216 9.29 -2.39 -10.85
C LEU A 216 10.15 -2.73 -9.63
N LEU A 217 11.36 -3.23 -9.91
CA LEU A 217 12.40 -3.43 -8.92
C LEU A 217 13.31 -2.19 -8.87
N THR A 218 13.40 -1.53 -7.73
CA THR A 218 14.24 -0.35 -7.55
C THR A 218 15.72 -0.75 -7.38
N ALA A 219 16.64 0.21 -7.57
CA ALA A 219 18.07 -0.04 -7.37
C ALA A 219 18.44 -0.43 -5.93
N ASN A 220 17.57 -0.12 -4.96
CA ASN A 220 17.73 -0.47 -3.55
C ASN A 220 17.01 -1.78 -3.17
N PHE A 221 16.57 -2.58 -4.15
CA PHE A 221 15.82 -3.82 -3.93
C PHE A 221 14.51 -3.63 -3.15
N SER A 222 13.77 -2.57 -3.49
CA SER A 222 12.37 -2.40 -3.10
C SER A 222 11.46 -2.59 -4.31
N ILE A 223 10.19 -2.86 -4.05
CA ILE A 223 9.16 -2.99 -5.09
C ILE A 223 8.33 -1.71 -5.12
N VAL A 224 8.03 -1.21 -6.31
CA VAL A 224 7.06 -0.13 -6.52
C VAL A 224 6.04 -0.52 -7.58
N LEU A 225 4.80 -0.10 -7.38
CA LEU A 225 3.73 -0.22 -8.38
C LEU A 225 3.92 0.82 -9.48
N ASN A 226 3.85 0.39 -10.72
CA ASN A 226 4.07 1.26 -11.88
C ASN A 226 2.84 1.37 -12.78
N ASP A 227 2.17 0.25 -13.05
CA ASP A 227 1.02 0.24 -13.92
C ASP A 227 -0.28 0.30 -13.09
N LEU A 228 -1.03 1.38 -13.25
CA LEU A 228 -2.17 1.76 -12.42
C LEU A 228 -3.44 1.98 -13.28
N ASP A 229 -3.43 1.47 -14.52
CA ASP A 229 -4.48 1.75 -15.51
C ASP A 229 -5.81 1.06 -15.15
N ALA A 230 -5.77 -0.07 -14.43
CA ALA A 230 -6.94 -0.87 -14.05
C ALA A 230 -7.08 -0.98 -12.52
N LEU A 231 -7.48 0.12 -11.87
CA LEU A 231 -7.73 0.19 -10.42
C LEU A 231 -9.17 0.61 -10.11
N PRO A 232 -10.17 -0.27 -10.30
CA PRO A 232 -11.55 0.05 -9.94
C PRO A 232 -11.71 0.17 -8.41
N LEU A 233 -12.69 0.99 -8.03
CA LEU A 233 -13.01 1.28 -6.63
C LEU A 233 -14.11 0.35 -6.12
N VAL A 234 -13.82 -0.37 -5.04
CA VAL A 234 -14.83 -1.05 -4.22
C VAL A 234 -15.34 -0.06 -3.17
N ASN A 235 -16.66 0.10 -3.09
CA ASN A 235 -17.30 0.91 -2.07
C ASN A 235 -18.18 0.04 -1.17
N ARG A 236 -17.64 -0.36 -0.02
CA ARG A 236 -18.34 -1.15 0.98
C ARG A 236 -19.57 -0.43 1.57
N SER A 237 -19.56 0.91 1.65
CA SER A 237 -20.67 1.69 2.22
C SER A 237 -21.92 1.69 1.34
N THR A 238 -21.74 1.62 0.02
CA THR A 238 -22.83 1.55 -0.96
C THR A 238 -23.04 0.13 -1.51
N GLY A 239 -22.23 -0.83 -1.08
CA GLY A 239 -22.22 -2.19 -1.63
C GLY A 239 -21.73 -2.28 -3.08
N ALA A 240 -21.04 -1.24 -3.58
CA ALA A 240 -20.54 -1.25 -4.95
C ALA A 240 -19.29 -2.15 -5.06
N LEU A 241 -19.44 -3.22 -5.84
CA LEU A 241 -18.41 -4.20 -6.18
C LEU A 241 -17.81 -3.92 -7.56
N VAL A 242 -16.80 -4.69 -7.96
CA VAL A 242 -16.05 -4.48 -9.20
C VAL A 242 -15.98 -5.74 -10.07
N LYS A 243 -15.63 -5.54 -11.34
CA LYS A 243 -15.20 -6.60 -12.28
C LYS A 243 -13.91 -6.18 -12.96
N CYS A 244 -12.98 -7.11 -13.13
CA CYS A 244 -11.71 -6.87 -13.80
C CYS A 244 -11.83 -7.11 -15.32
N GLY A 245 -12.37 -6.11 -16.02
CA GLY A 245 -12.58 -6.14 -17.47
C GLY A 245 -13.89 -6.80 -17.89
N HIS A 246 -14.09 -6.90 -19.21
CA HIS A 246 -15.35 -7.34 -19.85
C HIS A 246 -15.25 -8.71 -20.54
N ARG A 247 -14.16 -9.44 -20.30
CA ARG A 247 -13.90 -10.75 -20.91
C ARG A 247 -13.89 -11.81 -19.83
N GLU A 248 -14.29 -13.01 -20.20
CA GLU A 248 -14.23 -14.17 -19.33
C GLU A 248 -12.78 -14.43 -18.87
N LEU A 249 -12.59 -14.59 -17.55
CA LEU A 249 -11.32 -14.99 -16.95
C LEU A 249 -11.33 -16.50 -16.71
N ARG A 250 -10.16 -17.14 -16.84
CA ARG A 250 -10.00 -18.60 -16.73
C ARG A 250 -8.70 -18.96 -15.99
N GLY A 251 -8.65 -20.18 -15.48
CA GLY A 251 -7.49 -20.73 -14.76
C GLY A 251 -7.52 -20.47 -13.26
N ASP A 252 -6.50 -20.98 -12.55
CA ASP A 252 -6.49 -21.03 -11.08
C ASP A 252 -5.76 -19.85 -10.41
N PHE A 253 -5.11 -19.02 -11.23
CA PHE A 253 -4.40 -17.82 -10.72
C PHE A 253 -5.36 -16.71 -10.32
N VAL A 254 -6.43 -16.51 -11.11
CA VAL A 254 -7.53 -15.61 -10.73
C VAL A 254 -8.33 -16.23 -9.58
N ALA A 255 -8.98 -15.40 -8.78
CA ALA A 255 -9.78 -15.92 -7.67
C ALA A 255 -11.02 -16.67 -8.18
N PRO A 256 -11.55 -17.68 -7.46
CA PRO A 256 -12.67 -18.50 -7.90
C PRO A 256 -13.93 -17.68 -8.27
N GLU A 257 -14.21 -16.61 -7.53
CA GLU A 257 -15.32 -15.70 -7.79
C GLU A 257 -15.13 -14.81 -9.04
N GLN A 258 -13.93 -14.82 -9.63
CA GLN A 258 -13.68 -14.18 -10.93
C GLN A 258 -14.03 -15.09 -12.11
N LEU A 259 -14.31 -16.38 -11.87
CA LEU A 259 -14.65 -17.35 -12.91
C LEU A 259 -16.16 -17.31 -13.19
N TRP A 260 -16.52 -17.65 -14.42
CA TRP A 260 -17.91 -17.74 -14.83
C TRP A 260 -18.65 -18.83 -14.02
N PRO A 261 -19.70 -18.48 -13.26
CA PRO A 261 -20.27 -19.39 -12.27
C PRO A 261 -21.39 -20.29 -12.80
N TYR A 262 -21.84 -20.09 -14.04
CA TYR A 262 -23.04 -20.75 -14.59
C TYR A 262 -22.75 -22.04 -15.38
N GLY A 263 -21.49 -22.49 -15.40
CA GLY A 263 -21.07 -23.71 -16.12
C GLY A 263 -20.95 -23.51 -17.63
N GLU A 264 -20.64 -24.60 -18.34
CA GLU A 264 -20.36 -24.57 -19.79
C GLU A 264 -21.63 -24.44 -20.66
N ASP A 265 -22.79 -24.81 -20.12
CA ASP A 265 -24.07 -24.78 -20.84
C ASP A 265 -24.59 -23.35 -21.08
N VAL A 266 -24.11 -22.37 -20.31
CA VAL A 266 -24.49 -20.97 -20.44
C VAL A 266 -23.29 -20.18 -20.98
N PRO A 267 -23.35 -19.63 -22.20
CA PRO A 267 -22.28 -18.80 -22.74
C PRO A 267 -21.99 -17.59 -21.85
N PHE A 268 -20.73 -17.17 -21.80
CA PHE A 268 -20.32 -16.00 -21.04
C PHE A 268 -21.02 -14.73 -21.55
N HIS A 269 -21.66 -14.01 -20.63
CA HIS A 269 -22.19 -12.67 -20.82
C HIS A 269 -21.73 -11.77 -19.67
N ASP A 270 -21.04 -10.67 -19.98
CA ASP A 270 -20.47 -9.77 -18.96
C ASP A 270 -21.53 -9.21 -18.01
N ASP A 271 -22.73 -8.90 -18.51
CA ASP A 271 -23.85 -8.37 -17.72
C ASP A 271 -24.37 -9.36 -16.67
N LEU A 272 -24.13 -10.66 -16.87
CA LEU A 272 -24.52 -11.71 -15.93
C LEU A 272 -23.38 -12.08 -14.98
N MET A 273 -22.14 -11.65 -15.24
CA MET A 273 -21.00 -11.95 -14.38
C MET A 273 -21.18 -11.24 -13.02
N PRO A 274 -21.22 -11.98 -11.89
CA PRO A 274 -21.26 -11.36 -10.58
C PRO A 274 -20.00 -10.54 -10.32
N ALA A 275 -20.19 -9.38 -9.70
CA ALA A 275 -19.08 -8.55 -9.25
C ALA A 275 -18.47 -9.07 -7.94
N TYR A 276 -17.23 -8.70 -7.67
CA TYR A 276 -16.42 -9.15 -6.53
C TYR A 276 -15.70 -7.96 -5.86
N ASP A 277 -14.98 -8.22 -4.77
CA ASP A 277 -14.28 -7.19 -3.99
C ASP A 277 -12.75 -7.36 -4.02
N GLU A 278 -12.03 -6.66 -3.14
CA GLU A 278 -10.57 -6.66 -3.11
C GLU A 278 -9.95 -7.98 -2.64
N LYS A 279 -10.76 -8.94 -2.18
CA LYS A 279 -10.30 -10.26 -1.77
C LYS A 279 -9.72 -11.07 -2.92
N ILE A 280 -9.97 -10.68 -4.18
CA ILE A 280 -9.31 -11.26 -5.34
C ILE A 280 -7.79 -10.99 -5.36
N ASP A 281 -7.34 -9.87 -4.76
CA ASP A 281 -5.90 -9.57 -4.66
C ASP A 281 -5.26 -10.48 -3.61
N ILE A 282 -5.96 -10.70 -2.49
CA ILE A 282 -5.51 -11.58 -1.40
C ILE A 282 -5.29 -13.01 -1.90
N TRP A 283 -6.19 -13.50 -2.76
CA TRP A 283 -6.07 -14.82 -3.39
C TRP A 283 -4.71 -15.03 -4.09
N LYS A 284 -4.15 -13.97 -4.69
CA LYS A 284 -2.95 -14.02 -5.53
C LYS A 284 -1.65 -13.84 -4.74
N ILE A 285 -1.73 -13.41 -3.47
CA ILE A 285 -0.55 -13.14 -2.64
C ILE A 285 0.39 -14.36 -2.52
N PRO A 286 -0.09 -15.60 -2.27
CA PRO A 286 0.78 -16.75 -2.13
C PRO A 286 1.62 -17.04 -3.37
N ASP A 287 1.05 -16.93 -4.58
CA ASP A 287 1.74 -17.19 -5.84
C ASP A 287 2.87 -16.18 -6.09
N VAL A 288 2.58 -14.89 -5.92
CA VAL A 288 3.58 -13.82 -6.05
C VAL A 288 4.67 -13.97 -4.98
N SER A 289 4.28 -14.25 -3.74
CA SER A 289 5.24 -14.44 -2.64
C SER A 289 6.14 -15.65 -2.87
N SER A 290 5.58 -16.75 -3.38
CA SER A 290 6.35 -17.95 -3.70
C SER A 290 7.35 -17.69 -4.83
N PHE A 291 6.97 -16.92 -5.86
CA PHE A 291 7.89 -16.45 -6.90
C PHE A 291 9.03 -15.62 -6.30
N LEU A 292 8.72 -14.64 -5.44
CA LEU A 292 9.72 -13.78 -4.81
C LEU A 292 10.70 -14.57 -3.93
N LEU A 293 10.19 -15.54 -3.17
CA LEU A 293 10.99 -16.42 -2.32
C LEU A 293 11.92 -17.35 -3.12
N GLY A 294 11.55 -17.71 -4.35
CA GLY A 294 12.37 -18.55 -5.23
C GLY A 294 12.81 -19.87 -4.59
N HIS A 295 13.92 -20.44 -5.06
CA HIS A 295 14.48 -21.70 -4.55
C HIS A 295 15.92 -21.50 -4.06
N VAL A 296 16.08 -20.69 -3.01
CA VAL A 296 17.36 -20.50 -2.33
C VAL A 296 17.36 -21.19 -0.96
N GLU A 297 18.53 -21.34 -0.37
CA GLU A 297 18.66 -21.84 0.99
C GLU A 297 17.80 -21.01 1.96
N GLY A 298 16.94 -21.70 2.72
CA GLY A 298 15.98 -21.09 3.65
C GLY A 298 14.60 -20.77 3.05
N SER A 299 14.40 -20.81 1.73
CA SER A 299 13.08 -20.50 1.13
C SER A 299 11.98 -21.45 1.60
N ASP A 300 12.26 -22.75 1.69
CA ASP A 300 11.26 -23.75 2.10
C ASP A 300 10.92 -23.66 3.59
N MET A 301 11.88 -23.25 4.42
CA MET A 301 11.64 -22.91 5.82
C MET A 301 10.69 -21.70 5.93
N VAL A 302 10.89 -20.65 5.12
CA VAL A 302 9.98 -19.50 5.10
C VAL A 302 8.58 -19.95 4.64
N ARG A 303 8.48 -20.75 3.57
CA ARG A 303 7.20 -21.28 3.09
C ARG A 303 6.47 -22.09 4.15
N PHE A 304 7.18 -22.89 4.94
CA PHE A 304 6.61 -23.63 6.04
C PHE A 304 5.94 -22.70 7.08
N HIS A 305 6.63 -21.63 7.49
CA HIS A 305 6.06 -20.66 8.43
C HIS A 305 4.92 -19.81 7.85
N LEU A 306 4.85 -19.66 6.54
CA LEU A 306 3.77 -18.94 5.85
C LEU A 306 2.60 -19.83 5.42
N PHE A 307 2.67 -21.14 5.66
CA PHE A 307 1.70 -22.10 5.14
C PHE A 307 0.26 -21.77 5.55
N ASP A 308 0.01 -21.51 6.83
CA ASP A 308 -1.35 -21.27 7.32
C ASP A 308 -1.95 -19.97 6.78
N ILE A 309 -1.16 -18.90 6.71
CA ILE A 309 -1.63 -17.63 6.14
C ILE A 309 -1.87 -17.73 4.63
N HIS A 310 -1.01 -18.49 3.91
CA HIS A 310 -1.22 -18.75 2.48
C HIS A 310 -2.45 -19.62 2.22
N LYS A 311 -2.68 -20.62 3.06
CA LYS A 311 -3.91 -21.42 3.03
C LYS A 311 -5.15 -20.56 3.26
N ALA A 312 -5.11 -19.64 4.22
CA ALA A 312 -6.22 -18.72 4.48
C ALA A 312 -6.46 -17.76 3.28
N CYS A 313 -5.40 -17.27 2.63
CA CYS A 313 -5.52 -16.48 1.39
C CYS A 313 -6.21 -17.26 0.26
N LYS A 314 -6.05 -18.60 0.24
CA LYS A 314 -6.66 -19.51 -0.74
C LYS A 314 -8.03 -20.07 -0.30
N SER A 315 -8.72 -19.44 0.65
CA SER A 315 -10.12 -19.82 0.92
C SER A 315 -10.99 -19.56 -0.32
N GLN A 316 -11.86 -20.53 -0.63
CA GLN A 316 -12.86 -20.40 -1.69
C GLN A 316 -13.90 -19.33 -1.36
N THR A 317 -14.17 -19.12 -0.07
CA THR A 317 -15.07 -18.07 0.42
C THR A 317 -14.29 -16.76 0.58
N PRO A 318 -14.55 -15.70 -0.20
CA PRO A 318 -13.76 -14.46 -0.15
C PRO A 318 -13.74 -13.80 1.23
N ALA A 319 -14.86 -13.84 1.95
CA ALA A 319 -15.00 -13.26 3.28
C ALA A 319 -14.14 -13.94 4.36
N GLU A 320 -13.70 -15.18 4.14
CA GLU A 320 -12.81 -15.90 5.07
C GLU A 320 -11.33 -15.59 4.82
N ARG A 321 -11.00 -14.96 3.69
CA ARG A 321 -9.62 -14.59 3.39
C ARG A 321 -9.18 -13.44 4.33
N PRO A 322 -7.92 -13.43 4.78
CA PRO A 322 -7.38 -12.36 5.62
C PRO A 322 -7.43 -11.00 4.92
N THR A 323 -7.24 -9.91 5.66
CA THR A 323 -6.91 -8.61 5.05
C THR A 323 -5.45 -8.59 4.61
N ALA A 324 -5.08 -7.68 3.71
CA ALA A 324 -3.67 -7.52 3.33
C ALA A 324 -2.79 -7.14 4.53
N GLN A 325 -3.32 -6.34 5.48
CA GLN A 325 -2.66 -6.05 6.75
C GLN A 325 -2.38 -7.31 7.59
N ASP A 326 -3.35 -8.23 7.71
CA ASP A 326 -3.15 -9.48 8.48
C ASP A 326 -2.01 -10.33 7.86
N VAL A 327 -1.94 -10.37 6.53
CA VAL A 327 -0.87 -11.06 5.80
C VAL A 327 0.47 -10.37 6.03
N LEU A 328 0.50 -9.03 5.94
CA LEU A 328 1.70 -8.23 6.19
C LEU A 328 2.24 -8.43 7.60
N ASP A 329 1.36 -8.38 8.61
CA ASP A 329 1.71 -8.59 10.01
C ASP A 329 2.29 -10.00 10.23
N THR A 330 1.71 -11.01 9.57
CA THR A 330 2.22 -12.38 9.64
C THR A 330 3.60 -12.49 9.01
N TYR A 331 3.81 -11.91 7.84
CA TYR A 331 5.12 -11.92 7.17
C TYR A 331 6.19 -11.23 8.03
N GLN A 332 5.83 -10.11 8.67
CA GLN A 332 6.75 -9.37 9.52
C GLN A 332 7.14 -10.18 10.77
N LYS A 333 6.16 -10.87 11.38
CA LYS A 333 6.40 -11.79 12.50
C LYS A 333 7.35 -12.92 12.10
N VAL A 334 7.12 -13.54 10.94
CA VAL A 334 7.98 -14.63 10.42
C VAL A 334 9.39 -14.13 10.12
N LEU A 335 9.53 -12.95 9.50
CA LEU A 335 10.86 -12.36 9.25
C LEU A 335 11.63 -12.12 10.57
N ASN A 336 10.97 -11.59 11.60
CA ASN A 336 11.60 -11.33 12.89
C ASN A 336 11.98 -12.64 13.60
N LEU A 337 11.06 -13.60 13.67
CA LEU A 337 11.27 -14.92 14.29
C LEU A 337 12.50 -15.65 13.71
N LEU A 338 12.61 -15.66 12.38
CA LEU A 338 13.68 -16.38 11.70
C LEU A 338 15.03 -15.66 11.80
N ARG A 339 15.02 -14.32 11.88
CA ARG A 339 16.24 -13.53 12.16
C ARG A 339 16.77 -13.79 13.57
N ASP A 340 15.88 -13.81 14.56
CA ASP A 340 16.28 -14.02 15.96
C ASP A 340 16.88 -15.43 16.15
N THR A 341 16.28 -16.44 15.52
CA THR A 341 16.78 -17.83 15.55
C THR A 341 18.20 -17.94 14.97
N ALA A 342 18.47 -17.28 13.83
CA ALA A 342 19.80 -17.26 13.22
C ALA A 342 20.85 -16.55 14.11
N THR A 343 20.45 -15.47 14.80
CA THR A 343 21.36 -14.76 15.73
C THR A 343 21.65 -15.55 16.99
N SER A 344 20.69 -16.33 17.50
CA SER A 344 20.88 -17.20 18.68
C SER A 344 21.85 -18.34 18.37
N GLN A 345 21.68 -19.03 17.23
CA GLN A 345 22.58 -20.10 16.81
C GLN A 345 24.01 -19.62 16.60
N THR A 346 24.20 -18.41 16.05
CA THR A 346 25.54 -17.82 15.89
C THR A 346 26.20 -17.48 17.22
N ARG A 347 25.43 -17.09 18.24
CA ARG A 347 25.93 -16.80 19.59
C ARG A 347 26.27 -18.03 20.41
N GLU A 348 25.62 -19.16 20.16
CA GLU A 348 25.92 -20.43 20.85
C GLU A 348 27.13 -21.17 20.22
N MET A 349 27.54 -20.78 19.01
CA MET A 349 28.69 -21.33 18.29
C MET A 349 30.00 -20.52 18.45
N LEU A 350 29.94 -19.35 19.10
CA LEU A 350 31.07 -18.49 19.47
C LEU A 350 31.34 -18.60 20.97
#